data_AF-A0A5A8CEE2-F1
#
_entry.id   AF-A0A5A8CEE2-F1
#
_cell.length_a   1.000
_cell.length_b   1.000
_cell.length_c   1.000
_cell.angle_alpha   90.00
_cell.angle_beta   90.00
_cell.angle_gamma   90.00
#
_symmetry.space_group_name_H-M   'P 1'
#
loop_
_entity.id
_entity.type
_entity.pdbx_description
1 polymer ?
#
loop_
_entity_poly.entity_id
_entity_poly.type
_entity_poly.pdbx_seq_one_letter_code
_entity_poly.pdbx_strand_id
1 'polypeptide(L)'
;MLDGSGAFAGTAAKELEEETGIVVDASQLVDLTHLAYGATPRSRVLRPLHKDASEGESDAAAGEAICEGIYPSPGACDEFLRVFLFRKRMSKAELADLQSRIYGATHEAERIALRVVPLGELWRWTPDCKSLSALMLYEKLREAGSV
;
A
#
# COMPACT_ATOMS: atom_id res chain seq x y z
N MET A 1 3.73 -0.36 11.79
CA MET A 1 5.05 0.00 11.17
C MET A 1 5.89 -1.25 11.00
N LEU A 2 6.77 -1.32 9.99
CA LEU A 2 7.59 -2.53 9.77
C LEU A 2 8.68 -2.67 10.83
N ASP A 3 8.97 -3.90 11.23
CA ASP A 3 10.02 -4.28 12.18
C ASP A 3 11.43 -4.38 11.54
N GLY A 4 11.56 -3.99 10.27
CA GLY A 4 12.81 -4.07 9.51
C GLY A 4 13.12 -5.45 8.92
N SER A 5 12.26 -6.45 9.10
CA SER A 5 12.45 -7.81 8.58
C SER A 5 12.28 -7.94 7.05
N GLY A 6 11.65 -6.95 6.41
CA GLY A 6 11.27 -6.99 4.99
C GLY A 6 10.10 -7.92 4.67
N ALA A 7 9.43 -8.50 5.67
CA ALA A 7 8.32 -9.44 5.51
C ALA A 7 6.96 -8.73 5.33
N PHE A 8 6.83 -7.88 4.30
CA PHE A 8 5.67 -6.99 4.10
C PHE A 8 4.31 -7.70 4.16
N ALA A 9 4.16 -8.85 3.52
CA ALA A 9 2.90 -9.59 3.54
C ALA A 9 2.57 -10.16 4.93
N GLY A 10 3.59 -10.59 5.68
CA GLY A 10 3.40 -11.07 7.06
C GLY A 10 2.97 -9.93 7.99
N THR A 11 3.61 -8.76 7.87
CA THR A 11 3.18 -7.58 8.63
C THR A 11 1.77 -7.15 8.22
N ALA A 12 1.45 -7.10 6.94
CA ALA A 12 0.11 -6.75 6.47
C ALA A 12 -0.97 -7.73 6.98
N ALA A 13 -0.67 -9.03 7.05
CA ALA A 13 -1.59 -10.03 7.62
C ALA A 13 -1.82 -9.80 9.12
N LYS A 14 -0.75 -9.50 9.87
CA LYS A 14 -0.82 -9.20 11.31
C LYS A 14 -1.63 -7.93 11.58
N GLU A 15 -1.31 -6.83 10.88
CA GLU A 15 -2.02 -5.55 11.02
C GLU A 15 -3.51 -5.72 10.67
N LEU A 16 -3.84 -6.50 9.64
CA LEU A 16 -5.24 -6.80 9.31
C LEU A 16 -5.97 -7.54 10.43
N GLU A 17 -5.31 -8.47 11.12
CA GLU A 17 -5.88 -9.15 12.29
C GLU A 17 -6.09 -8.18 13.46
N GLU A 18 -5.09 -7.35 13.79
CA GLU A 18 -5.15 -6.42 14.93
C GLU A 18 -6.18 -5.30 14.72
N GLU A 19 -6.25 -4.74 13.51
CA GLU A 19 -7.11 -3.60 13.18
C GLU A 19 -8.53 -3.99 12.73
N THR A 20 -8.75 -5.23 12.29
CA THR A 20 -10.06 -5.65 11.75
C THR A 20 -10.59 -6.99 12.27
N GLY A 21 -9.77 -7.76 12.98
CA GLY A 21 -10.10 -9.12 13.43
C GLY A 21 -10.15 -10.16 12.30
N ILE A 22 -9.70 -9.80 11.09
CA ILE A 22 -9.66 -10.70 9.95
C ILE A 22 -8.32 -11.45 9.95
N VAL A 23 -8.36 -12.72 10.34
CA VAL A 23 -7.22 -13.62 10.25
C VAL A 23 -7.04 -14.10 8.80
N VAL A 24 -5.83 -13.94 8.27
CA VAL A 24 -5.46 -14.32 6.90
C VAL A 24 -4.04 -14.88 6.86
N ASP A 25 -3.80 -15.86 5.99
CA ASP A 25 -2.43 -16.30 5.72
C ASP A 25 -1.76 -15.35 4.71
N ALA A 26 -0.49 -15.01 4.93
CA ALA A 26 0.24 -14.06 4.08
C ALA A 26 0.29 -14.48 2.59
N SER A 27 0.19 -15.79 2.28
CA SER A 27 0.11 -16.29 0.91
C SER A 27 -1.20 -15.93 0.18
N GLN A 28 -2.22 -15.52 0.92
CA GLN A 28 -3.50 -15.08 0.35
C GLN A 28 -3.51 -13.59 -0.03
N LEU A 29 -2.44 -12.86 0.31
CA LEU A 29 -2.28 -11.45 -0.01
C LEU A 29 -1.64 -11.29 -1.39
N VAL A 30 -2.30 -10.52 -2.27
CA VAL A 30 -1.77 -10.19 -3.59
C VAL A 30 -1.10 -8.82 -3.54
N ASP A 31 0.20 -8.76 -3.82
CA ASP A 31 0.96 -7.52 -3.78
C ASP A 31 0.68 -6.63 -5.01
N LEU A 32 -0.22 -5.66 -4.87
CA LEU A 32 -0.59 -4.74 -5.95
C LEU A 32 0.57 -3.83 -6.35
N THR A 33 1.40 -3.44 -5.38
CA THR A 33 2.59 -2.63 -5.63
C THR A 33 3.62 -3.37 -6.48
N HIS A 34 3.86 -4.65 -6.18
CA HIS A 34 4.73 -5.50 -7.00
C HIS A 34 4.16 -5.74 -8.39
N LEU A 35 2.86 -5.99 -8.51
CA LEU A 35 2.22 -6.18 -9.83
C LEU A 35 2.32 -4.92 -10.70
N ALA A 36 2.27 -3.72 -10.10
CA ALA A 36 2.35 -2.46 -10.83
C ALA A 36 3.79 -2.10 -11.26
N TYR A 37 4.78 -2.33 -10.39
CA TYR A 37 6.15 -1.83 -10.60
C TYR A 37 7.19 -2.91 -10.89
N GLY A 38 6.89 -4.18 -10.58
CA GLY A 38 7.83 -5.30 -10.66
C GLY A 38 8.85 -5.31 -9.52
N ALA A 39 9.78 -6.28 -9.57
CA ALA A 39 10.93 -6.37 -8.65
C ALA A 39 12.09 -5.44 -9.05
N THR A 40 12.00 -4.77 -10.19
CA THR A 40 13.09 -3.96 -10.73
C THR A 40 12.53 -2.59 -11.08
N PRO A 41 12.99 -1.51 -10.42
CA PRO A 41 12.55 -0.17 -10.79
C PRO A 41 12.82 0.01 -12.26
N ARG A 42 11.74 0.24 -13.03
CA ARG A 42 11.88 0.63 -14.43
C ARG A 42 12.64 1.94 -14.42
N SER A 43 13.95 1.86 -14.72
CA SER A 43 14.82 3.01 -14.88
C SER A 43 14.21 3.96 -15.91
N ARG A 44 13.36 4.86 -15.43
CA ARG A 44 13.19 6.17 -16.03
C ARG A 44 14.08 7.04 -15.20
N VAL A 45 15.27 7.29 -15.73
CA VAL A 45 16.20 8.30 -15.23
C VAL A 45 15.38 9.54 -14.87
N LEU A 46 15.10 9.74 -13.58
CA LEU A 46 14.66 11.04 -13.09
C LEU A 46 15.90 11.90 -13.20
N ARG A 47 16.02 12.64 -14.31
CA ARG A 47 17.02 13.70 -14.37
C ARG A 47 16.69 14.68 -13.24
N PRO A 48 17.68 15.08 -12.41
CA PRO A 48 17.47 16.09 -11.38
C PRO A 48 16.79 17.31 -11.99
N LEU A 49 15.68 17.76 -11.40
CA LEU A 49 14.92 18.90 -11.92
C LEU A 49 15.70 20.23 -11.80
N HIS A 50 16.81 20.24 -11.07
CA HIS A 50 17.74 21.36 -11.01
C HIS A 50 19.18 20.83 -10.91
N LYS A 51 19.91 20.85 -12.03
CA LYS A 51 21.37 20.99 -12.03
C LYS A 51 21.63 22.30 -12.75
N ASP A 52 22.00 23.34 -12.01
CA ASP A 52 22.77 24.42 -12.61
C ASP A 52 23.93 23.76 -13.35
N ALA A 53 23.98 23.99 -14.65
CA ALA A 53 24.89 23.33 -15.56
C ALA A 53 26.33 23.74 -15.21
N SER A 54 27.08 22.84 -14.60
CA SER A 54 28.52 22.79 -14.77
C SER A 54 28.89 21.44 -15.37
N GLU A 55 29.36 21.53 -16.61
CA GLU A 55 29.89 20.42 -17.39
C GLU A 55 31.21 19.97 -16.77
N GLY A 56 31.31 18.68 -16.40
CA GLY A 56 32.54 18.13 -15.82
C GLY A 56 32.36 16.73 -15.24
N GLU A 57 32.62 15.72 -16.08
CA GLU A 57 33.24 14.42 -15.78
C GLU A 57 32.69 13.54 -14.63
N SER A 58 31.93 12.50 -14.99
CA SER A 58 32.37 11.09 -14.93
C SER A 58 31.17 10.12 -15.11
N ASP A 59 31.25 9.29 -16.14
CA ASP A 59 30.30 8.23 -16.50
C ASP A 59 30.39 7.04 -15.53
N ALA A 60 29.84 7.22 -14.31
CA ALA A 60 29.39 6.12 -13.48
C ALA A 60 27.91 6.35 -13.15
N ALA A 61 27.04 5.81 -14.00
CA ALA A 61 25.59 5.88 -13.88
C ALA A 61 25.08 5.13 -12.62
N ALA A 62 25.23 5.73 -11.45
CA ALA A 62 24.46 5.36 -10.28
C ALA A 62 23.07 6.02 -10.39
N GLY A 63 22.23 5.47 -11.27
CA GLY A 63 20.83 5.84 -11.31
C GLY A 63 20.19 5.42 -9.99
N GLU A 64 19.72 6.37 -9.18
CA GLU A 64 18.98 6.04 -7.97
C GLU A 64 17.73 5.25 -8.37
N ALA A 65 17.69 4.01 -7.90
CA ALA A 65 16.59 3.08 -8.07
C ALA A 65 15.42 3.52 -7.17
N ILE A 66 14.35 4.02 -7.76
CA ILE A 66 13.12 4.49 -7.07
C ILE A 66 11.94 3.85 -7.83
N CYS A 67 10.98 3.08 -7.29
CA CYS A 67 10.52 2.76 -5.95
C CYS A 67 10.05 1.29 -5.89
N GLU A 68 10.11 0.66 -4.71
CA GLU A 68 9.37 -0.56 -4.40
C GLU A 68 8.07 -0.29 -3.62
N GLY A 69 7.25 0.67 -4.05
CA GLY A 69 6.02 1.07 -3.33
C GLY A 69 5.41 2.41 -3.74
N ILE A 70 4.45 2.89 -2.95
CA ILE A 70 3.82 4.21 -3.10
C ILE A 70 4.47 5.16 -2.09
N TYR A 71 4.97 6.32 -2.56
CA TYR A 71 5.43 7.39 -1.66
C TYR A 71 4.28 8.34 -1.32
N PRO A 72 3.93 8.49 -0.03
CA PRO A 72 2.91 9.46 0.37
C PRO A 72 3.37 10.92 0.15
N SER A 73 4.65 11.20 0.41
CA SER A 73 5.21 12.55 0.29
C SER A 73 6.73 12.51 0.02
N PRO A 74 7.16 12.25 -1.22
CA PRO A 74 8.59 12.06 -1.53
C PRO A 74 9.47 13.30 -1.29
N GLY A 75 8.87 14.47 -1.09
CA GLY A 75 9.58 15.69 -0.71
C GLY A 75 9.73 15.90 0.81
N ALA A 76 9.05 15.09 1.63
CA ALA A 76 9.02 15.25 3.09
C ALA A 76 9.42 13.98 3.85
N CYS A 77 9.19 12.79 3.28
CA CYS A 77 9.55 11.51 3.86
C CYS A 77 10.13 10.55 2.83
N ASP A 78 11.01 9.66 3.31
CA ASP A 78 11.53 8.50 2.59
C ASP A 78 10.68 7.23 2.79
N GLU A 79 9.56 7.35 3.52
CA GLU A 79 8.58 6.28 3.72
C GLU A 79 7.92 5.88 2.39
N PHE A 80 7.87 4.58 2.14
CA PHE A 80 7.06 4.00 1.08
C PHE A 80 6.07 2.98 1.65
N LEU A 81 4.96 2.83 0.94
CA LEU A 81 3.88 1.92 1.29
C LEU A 81 3.81 0.77 0.30
N ARG A 82 3.65 -0.45 0.82
CA ARG A 82 3.22 -1.61 0.05
C ARG A 82 1.72 -1.78 0.21
N VAL A 83 1.04 -2.04 -0.90
CA VAL A 83 -0.41 -2.25 -0.89
C VAL A 83 -0.70 -3.67 -1.33
N PHE A 84 -1.42 -4.38 -0.47
CA PHE A 84 -1.85 -5.75 -0.72
C PHE A 84 -3.36 -5.82 -0.90
N LEU A 85 -3.81 -6.69 -1.80
CA LEU A 85 -5.20 -7.04 -2.01
C LEU A 85 -5.50 -8.36 -1.30
N PHE A 86 -6.55 -8.33 -0.47
CA PHE A 86 -7.18 -9.51 0.09
C PHE A 86 -8.66 -9.55 -0.33
N ARG A 87 -9.16 -10.74 -0.65
CA ARG A 87 -10.56 -10.94 -1.06
C ARG A 87 -11.18 -12.06 -0.23
N LYS A 88 -12.27 -11.75 0.45
CA LYS A 88 -13.07 -12.70 1.23
C LYS A 88 -14.54 -12.54 0.94
N ARG A 89 -15.26 -13.67 0.81
CA ARG A 89 -16.72 -13.66 0.82
C ARG A 89 -17.19 -13.61 2.27
N MET A 90 -18.11 -12.71 2.55
CA MET A 90 -18.72 -12.53 3.86
C MET A 90 -20.22 -12.37 3.70
N SER A 91 -20.97 -12.92 4.64
CA SER A 91 -22.40 -12.68 4.81
C SER A 91 -22.67 -11.27 5.33
N LYS A 92 -23.91 -10.80 5.19
CA LYS A 92 -24.34 -9.52 5.75
C LYS A 92 -24.17 -9.47 7.27
N ALA A 93 -24.37 -10.60 7.94
CA ALA A 93 -24.21 -10.71 9.39
C ALA A 93 -22.74 -10.53 9.80
N GLU A 94 -21.80 -11.16 9.10
CA GLU A 94 -20.36 -10.98 9.34
C GLU A 94 -19.94 -9.52 9.10
N LEU A 95 -20.41 -8.89 8.01
CA LEU A 95 -20.11 -7.47 7.74
C LEU A 95 -20.70 -6.51 8.79
N ALA A 96 -21.86 -6.84 9.36
CA ALA A 96 -22.47 -6.04 10.43
C ALA A 96 -21.71 -6.19 11.75
N ASP A 97 -21.31 -7.43 12.09
CA ASP A 97 -20.50 -7.74 13.26
C ASP A 97 -19.15 -7.00 13.22
N LEU A 98 -18.47 -6.99 12.07
CA LEU A 98 -17.23 -6.21 11.88
C LEU A 98 -17.39 -4.73 12.23
N GLN A 99 -18.51 -4.11 11.85
CA GLN A 99 -18.73 -2.67 12.08
C GLN A 99 -19.20 -2.34 13.51
N SER A 100 -19.58 -3.36 14.29
CA SER A 100 -20.08 -3.20 15.66
C SER A 100 -18.99 -3.15 16.73
N ARG A 101 -17.76 -3.48 16.35
CA ARG A 101 -16.62 -3.66 17.25
C ARG A 101 -15.67 -2.46 17.17
N ILE A 102 -14.85 -2.33 18.21
CA ILE A 102 -13.68 -1.44 18.22
C ILE A 102 -12.44 -2.34 18.24
N TYR A 103 -11.51 -2.05 17.34
CA TYR A 103 -10.26 -2.77 17.12
C TYR A 103 -9.07 -1.88 17.47
N GLY A 104 -7.87 -2.41 17.21
CA GLY A 104 -6.61 -1.76 17.51
C GLY A 104 -5.86 -2.50 18.61
N ALA A 105 -4.53 -2.37 18.59
CA ALA A 105 -3.66 -2.97 19.57
C ALA A 105 -3.76 -2.21 20.91
N THR A 106 -4.10 -2.93 22.00
CA THR A 106 -4.25 -2.34 23.34
C THR A 106 -2.98 -1.66 23.86
N HIS A 107 -1.81 -2.08 23.37
CA HIS A 107 -0.52 -1.51 23.75
C HIS A 107 -0.11 -0.28 22.91
N GLU A 108 -0.78 -0.03 21.78
CA GLU A 108 -0.48 1.09 20.87
C GLU A 108 -1.41 2.30 21.07
N ALA A 109 -2.32 2.22 22.06
CA ALA A 109 -3.32 3.26 22.35
C ALA A 109 -4.22 3.62 21.15
N GLU A 110 -4.42 2.67 20.24
CA GLU A 110 -5.25 2.84 19.05
C GLU A 110 -6.71 2.41 19.28
N ARG A 111 -7.64 3.08 18.61
CA ARG A 111 -9.08 2.75 18.64
C ARG A 111 -9.63 2.87 17.23
N ILE A 112 -9.87 1.73 16.62
CA ILE A 112 -10.25 1.64 15.21
C ILE A 112 -11.70 1.16 15.11
N ALA A 113 -12.51 1.86 14.32
CA ALA A 113 -13.88 1.47 14.00
C ALA A 113 -13.98 1.23 12.49
N LEU A 114 -14.62 0.13 12.11
CA LEU A 114 -14.74 -0.24 10.70
C LEU A 114 -16.02 0.33 10.08
N ARG A 115 -15.92 0.69 8.80
CA ARG A 115 -17.06 1.02 7.96
C ARG A 115 -16.94 0.28 6.63
N VAL A 116 -17.98 -0.47 6.28
CA VAL A 116 -18.07 -1.16 4.99
C VAL A 116 -18.77 -0.23 4.01
N VAL A 117 -18.09 0.06 2.90
CA VAL A 117 -18.61 0.92 1.82
C VAL A 117 -18.59 0.17 0.49
N PRO A 118 -19.50 0.48 -0.45
CA PRO A 118 -19.38 0.00 -1.82
C PRO A 118 -18.04 0.43 -2.43
N LEU A 119 -17.27 -0.52 -2.97
CA LEU A 119 -15.91 -0.24 -3.46
C LEU A 119 -15.87 0.88 -4.52
N GLY A 120 -16.83 0.91 -5.45
CA GLY A 120 -16.93 1.95 -6.49
C GLY A 120 -17.26 3.35 -5.96
N GLU A 121 -17.64 3.48 -4.68
CA GLU A 121 -17.90 4.75 -4.02
C GLU A 121 -16.79 5.17 -3.07
N LEU A 122 -15.79 4.32 -2.79
CA LEU A 122 -14.77 4.54 -1.76
C LEU A 122 -14.11 5.92 -1.85
N TRP A 123 -13.81 6.41 -3.07
CA TRP A 123 -13.20 7.73 -3.31
C TRP A 123 -14.05 8.92 -2.85
N ARG A 124 -15.37 8.73 -2.67
CA ARG A 124 -16.28 9.75 -2.12
C ARG A 124 -16.32 9.72 -0.60
N TRP A 125 -15.93 8.60 0.01
CA TRP A 125 -15.99 8.38 1.45
C TRP A 125 -14.73 8.85 2.19
N THR A 126 -13.57 8.87 1.53
CA THR A 126 -12.31 9.23 2.17
C THR A 126 -11.37 9.98 1.23
N PRO A 127 -10.69 11.04 1.72
CA PRO A 127 -9.56 11.67 1.03
C PRO A 127 -8.22 10.99 1.36
N ASP A 128 -8.21 9.90 2.15
CA ASP A 128 -6.98 9.24 2.60
C ASP A 128 -6.12 8.72 1.43
N CYS A 129 -4.84 9.07 1.45
CA CYS A 129 -3.92 8.76 0.37
C CYS A 129 -3.68 7.25 0.19
N LYS A 130 -3.67 6.47 1.27
CA LYS A 130 -3.44 5.01 1.20
C LYS A 130 -4.62 4.32 0.51
N SER A 131 -5.83 4.70 0.94
CA SER A 131 -7.10 4.21 0.39
C SER A 131 -7.25 4.57 -1.08
N LEU A 132 -7.00 5.82 -1.46
CA LEU A 132 -7.11 6.28 -2.85
C LEU A 132 -6.05 5.65 -3.75
N SER A 133 -4.82 5.48 -3.26
CA SER A 133 -3.75 4.81 -4.01
C SER A 133 -4.05 3.32 -4.22
N ALA A 134 -4.57 2.65 -3.18
CA ALA A 134 -4.99 1.26 -3.27
C ALA A 134 -6.13 1.05 -4.28
N LEU A 135 -7.15 1.93 -4.25
CA LEU A 135 -8.25 1.91 -5.21
C LEU A 135 -7.74 2.06 -6.65
N MET A 136 -6.86 3.04 -6.89
CA MET A 136 -6.29 3.28 -8.22
C MET A 136 -5.51 2.07 -8.75
N LEU A 137 -4.61 1.51 -7.94
CA LEU A 137 -3.83 0.32 -8.34
C LEU A 137 -4.76 -0.88 -8.61
N TYR A 138 -5.72 -1.14 -7.74
CA TYR A 138 -6.69 -2.21 -7.91
C TYR A 138 -7.47 -2.06 -9.22
N GLU A 139 -7.99 -0.87 -9.51
CA GLU A 139 -8.77 -0.63 -10.72
C GLU A 139 -7.92 -0.82 -11.99
N LYS A 140 -6.70 -0.27 -12.03
CA LYS A 140 -5.82 -0.38 -13.20
C LYS A 140 -5.33 -1.81 -13.42
N LEU A 141 -4.97 -2.52 -12.37
CA LEU A 141 -4.54 -3.91 -12.47
C LEU A 141 -5.70 -4.82 -12.86
N ARG A 142 -6.92 -4.54 -12.39
CA ARG A 142 -8.12 -5.27 -12.81
C ARG A 142 -8.45 -5.02 -14.28
N GLU A 143 -8.39 -3.77 -14.73
CA GLU A 143 -8.57 -3.40 -16.16
C GLU A 143 -7.53 -4.12 -17.05
N ALA A 144 -6.31 -4.30 -16.56
CA ALA A 144 -5.25 -5.03 -17.24
C ALA A 144 -5.33 -6.56 -17.10
N GLY A 145 -6.32 -7.10 -16.37
CA GLY A 145 -6.49 -8.55 -16.15
C GLY A 145 -5.45 -9.18 -15.21
N SER A 146 -4.77 -8.38 -14.40
CA SER A 146 -3.75 -8.85 -13.44
C SER A 146 -4.33 -9.24 -12.07
N VAL A 147 -5.57 -8.83 -11.76
CA VAL A 147 -6.33 -9.16 -10.52
C VAL A 147 -7.84 -9.26 -10.75
#